data_AF-A0A0R2FA27-F1
#
_entry.id   AF-A0A0R2FA27-F1
#
_cell.length_a   1.000
_cell.length_b   1.000
_cell.length_c   1.000
_cell.angle_alpha   90.00
_cell.angle_beta   90.00
_cell.angle_gamma   90.00
#
_symmetry.space_group_name_H-M   'P 1'
#
loop_
_entity.id
_entity.type
_entity.pdbx_description
1 polymer ?
#
loop_
_entity_poly.entity_id
_entity_poly.type
_entity_poly.pdbx_seq_one_letter_code
_entity_poly.pdbx_strand_id
1 'polypeptide(L)'
;MLTIKKATGTNNSVYPDAAKIRQAVFVKEQGIDADLEFDTLDDQTTHYVGYLDDQPVVTARLNATDEWHIQRVATLASERHNGYAAQLLKQLIADAEPGSLLSLNAQETATGLYKQLGFEVIGAPFQEVGITHVAMQRKK
;
A
#
# COMPACT_ATOMS: atom_id res chain seq x y z
N MET A 1 -11.70 12.93 10.41
CA MET A 1 -11.98 11.48 10.21
C MET A 1 -11.38 11.11 8.87
N LEU A 2 -10.71 9.96 8.74
CA LEU A 2 -10.11 9.56 7.46
C LEU A 2 -11.20 9.06 6.52
N THR A 3 -11.37 9.72 5.38
CA THR A 3 -12.27 9.26 4.31
C THR A 3 -11.47 8.40 3.34
N ILE A 4 -11.89 7.16 3.08
CA ILE A 4 -11.18 6.26 2.16
C ILE A 4 -11.96 6.17 0.85
N LYS A 5 -11.28 6.41 -0.27
CA LYS A 5 -11.81 6.17 -1.63
C LYS A 5 -10.96 5.10 -2.30
N LYS A 6 -11.58 4.32 -3.19
CA LYS A 6 -10.88 3.32 -3.99
C LYS A 6 -11.40 3.28 -5.42
N ALA A 7 -10.53 2.95 -6.37
CA ALA A 7 -10.91 2.71 -7.75
C ALA A 7 -9.88 1.80 -8.45
N THR A 8 -10.35 1.02 -9.41
CA THR A 8 -9.50 0.16 -10.23
C THR A 8 -9.00 0.91 -11.47
N GLY A 9 -7.73 0.72 -11.78
CA GLY A 9 -7.04 1.33 -12.90
C GLY A 9 -6.76 2.82 -12.75
N THR A 10 -6.39 3.47 -13.86
CA THR A 10 -5.87 4.84 -13.87
C THR A 10 -6.86 5.90 -14.35
N ASN A 11 -7.94 5.49 -15.04
CA ASN A 11 -8.94 6.42 -15.59
C ASN A 11 -10.02 6.81 -14.57
N ASN A 12 -9.60 7.39 -13.45
CA ASN A 12 -10.46 7.84 -12.35
C ASN A 12 -9.76 8.94 -11.54
N SER A 13 -10.43 9.50 -10.53
CA SER A 13 -9.88 10.56 -9.67
C SER A 13 -8.99 10.05 -8.53
N VAL A 14 -9.03 8.77 -8.19
CA VAL A 14 -8.28 8.18 -7.07
C VAL A 14 -6.82 7.96 -7.44
N TYR A 15 -6.55 7.43 -8.64
CA TYR A 15 -5.21 7.11 -9.09
C TYR A 15 -4.26 8.32 -9.10
N PRO A 16 -4.63 9.51 -9.63
CA PRO A 16 -3.77 10.68 -9.58
C PRO A 16 -3.34 11.07 -8.16
N ASP A 17 -4.21 10.86 -7.16
CA ASP A 17 -3.89 11.15 -5.76
C ASP A 17 -2.99 10.09 -5.13
N ALA A 18 -3.21 8.81 -5.44
CA ALA A 18 -2.31 7.73 -5.07
C ALA A 18 -0.90 7.98 -5.64
N ALA A 19 -0.82 8.35 -6.92
CA ALA A 19 0.42 8.66 -7.61
C ALA A 19 1.15 9.85 -7.00
N LYS A 20 0.45 10.91 -6.57
CA LYS A 20 1.06 12.05 -5.86
C LYS A 20 1.73 11.62 -4.56
N ILE A 21 1.07 10.78 -3.75
CA ILE A 21 1.65 10.28 -2.49
C ILE A 21 2.86 9.40 -2.79
N ARG A 22 2.76 8.48 -3.76
CA ARG A 22 3.85 7.58 -4.19
C ARG A 22 5.06 8.37 -4.71
N GLN A 23 4.84 9.38 -5.54
CA GLN A 23 5.89 10.29 -6.00
C GLN A 23 6.59 11.00 -4.85
N ALA A 24 5.84 11.46 -3.83
CA ALA A 24 6.41 12.14 -2.68
C ALA A 24 7.25 11.19 -1.80
N VAL A 25 6.77 9.97 -1.57
CA VAL A 25 7.38 9.02 -0.63
C VAL A 25 8.44 8.16 -1.30
N PHE A 26 8.12 7.47 -2.39
CA PHE A 26 9.04 6.52 -3.01
C PHE A 26 10.08 7.23 -3.86
N VAL A 27 9.68 8.20 -4.68
CA VAL A 27 10.62 8.87 -5.59
C VAL A 27 11.39 9.98 -4.86
N LYS A 28 10.71 10.97 -4.30
CA LYS A 28 11.38 12.14 -3.71
C LYS A 28 12.08 11.85 -2.39
N GLU A 29 11.47 11.05 -1.51
CA GLU A 29 12.02 10.77 -0.18
C GLU A 29 12.93 9.55 -0.17
N GLN A 30 12.53 8.43 -0.78
CA GLN A 30 13.33 7.20 -0.79
C GLN A 30 14.30 7.11 -1.99
N GLY A 31 14.21 8.00 -2.97
CA GLY A 31 15.13 8.04 -4.12
C GLY A 31 14.92 6.91 -5.13
N ILE A 32 13.76 6.26 -5.12
CA ILE A 32 13.41 5.22 -6.11
C ILE A 32 13.19 5.91 -7.47
N ASP A 33 13.74 5.34 -8.54
CA ASP A 33 13.51 5.87 -9.89
C ASP A 33 12.00 5.89 -10.21
N ALA A 34 11.52 7.00 -10.79
CA ALA A 34 10.13 7.15 -11.15
C ALA A 34 9.67 6.06 -12.15
N ASP A 35 10.55 5.64 -13.06
CA ASP A 35 10.27 4.60 -14.04
C ASP A 35 10.13 3.20 -13.41
N LEU A 36 10.66 3.01 -12.19
CA LEU A 36 10.49 1.77 -11.41
C LEU A 36 9.27 1.81 -10.48
N GLU A 37 8.81 3.02 -10.13
CA GLU A 37 7.67 3.21 -9.24
C GLU A 37 6.34 3.10 -9.99
N PHE A 38 6.24 3.67 -11.19
CA PHE A 38 5.03 3.66 -12.01
C PHE A 38 5.13 2.59 -13.10
N ASP A 39 4.36 1.51 -12.94
CA ASP A 39 4.47 0.31 -13.75
C ASP A 39 3.19 0.04 -14.55
N THR A 40 3.25 -0.93 -15.46
CA THR A 40 2.09 -1.32 -16.28
C THR A 40 1.00 -2.06 -15.50
N LEU A 41 1.14 -2.26 -14.19
CA LEU A 41 0.09 -2.85 -13.36
C LEU A 41 -0.82 -1.77 -12.74
N ASP A 42 -0.44 -0.50 -12.81
CA ASP A 42 -1.25 0.59 -12.29
C ASP A 42 -2.65 0.67 -12.93
N ASP A 43 -2.81 0.21 -14.17
CA ASP A 43 -4.09 0.15 -14.88
C ASP A 43 -4.97 -1.07 -14.52
N GLN A 44 -4.38 -2.10 -13.91
CA GLN A 44 -5.03 -3.38 -13.57
C GLN A 44 -5.29 -3.56 -12.07
N THR A 45 -4.74 -2.67 -11.25
CA THR A 45 -4.81 -2.78 -9.79
C THR A 45 -5.84 -1.83 -9.20
N THR A 46 -6.30 -2.15 -7.99
CA THR A 46 -7.18 -1.27 -7.22
C THR A 46 -6.33 -0.35 -6.33
N HIS A 47 -6.50 0.95 -6.50
CA HIS A 47 -5.84 1.98 -5.70
C HIS A 47 -6.76 2.40 -4.56
N TYR A 48 -6.22 2.49 -3.35
CA TYR A 48 -6.89 2.97 -2.15
C TYR A 48 -6.21 4.26 -1.72
N VAL A 49 -6.98 5.31 -1.44
CA VAL A 49 -6.45 6.58 -0.92
C VAL A 49 -7.28 7.04 0.27
N GLY A 50 -6.59 7.39 1.35
CA GLY A 50 -7.17 8.02 2.53
C GLY A 50 -7.00 9.53 2.48
N TYR A 51 -8.08 10.24 2.80
CA TYR A 51 -8.20 11.70 2.72
C TYR A 51 -8.47 12.29 4.10
N LEU A 52 -7.77 13.38 4.42
CA LEU A 52 -8.03 14.26 5.56
C LEU A 52 -8.44 15.62 5.00
N ASP A 53 -9.67 16.06 5.27
CA ASP A 53 -10.21 17.32 4.75
C ASP A 53 -9.98 17.49 3.23
N ASP A 54 -10.32 16.44 2.48
CA ASP A 54 -10.12 16.28 1.03
C ASP A 54 -8.66 16.27 0.54
N GLN A 55 -7.67 16.30 1.43
CA GLN A 55 -6.26 16.13 1.09
C GLN A 55 -5.86 14.65 1.14
N PRO A 56 -5.25 14.09 0.09
CA PRO A 56 -4.79 12.70 0.09
C PRO A 56 -3.53 12.56 0.96
N VAL A 57 -3.56 11.67 1.96
CA VAL A 57 -2.49 11.54 2.96
C VAL A 57 -1.85 10.15 3.03
N VAL A 58 -2.58 9.12 2.59
CA VAL A 58 -2.14 7.72 2.63
C VAL A 58 -2.67 6.97 1.42
N THR A 59 -1.89 6.02 0.92
CA THR A 59 -2.28 5.18 -0.23
C THR A 59 -1.84 3.73 -0.05
N ALA A 60 -2.53 2.82 -0.73
CA ALA A 60 -2.05 1.48 -1.03
C ALA A 60 -2.58 1.02 -2.40
N ARG A 61 -1.92 0.05 -2.99
CA ARG A 61 -2.34 -0.62 -4.23
C ARG A 61 -2.61 -2.09 -3.93
N LEU A 62 -3.65 -2.64 -4.54
CA LEU A 62 -4.01 -4.04 -4.45
C LEU A 62 -4.05 -4.65 -5.84
N ASN A 63 -3.20 -5.65 -6.06
CA ASN A 63 -3.39 -6.61 -7.14
C ASN A 63 -4.27 -7.74 -6.62
N ALA A 64 -5.31 -8.10 -7.38
CA ALA A 64 -6.25 -9.17 -7.03
C ALA A 64 -6.45 -10.17 -8.18
N THR A 65 -5.59 -10.14 -9.20
CA THR A 65 -5.71 -10.99 -10.40
C THR A 65 -5.45 -12.47 -10.07
N ASP A 66 -4.47 -12.75 -9.23
CA ASP A 66 -4.09 -14.12 -8.82
C ASP A 66 -4.16 -14.30 -7.30
N GLU A 67 -3.60 -13.35 -6.56
CA GLU A 67 -3.61 -13.28 -5.09
C GLU A 67 -3.97 -11.87 -4.64
N TRP A 68 -4.43 -11.70 -3.40
CA TRP A 68 -4.67 -10.37 -2.80
C TRP A 68 -3.35 -9.73 -2.36
N HIS A 69 -2.53 -9.35 -3.33
CA HIS A 69 -1.19 -8.85 -3.09
C HIS A 69 -1.19 -7.32 -2.91
N ILE A 70 -0.85 -6.88 -1.70
CA ILE A 70 -0.82 -5.48 -1.27
C ILE A 70 0.56 -4.89 -1.55
N GLN A 71 0.57 -3.75 -2.21
CA GLN A 71 1.78 -3.07 -2.67
C GLN A 71 1.68 -1.56 -2.44
N ARG A 72 2.80 -0.86 -2.60
CA ARG A 72 2.89 0.61 -2.65
C ARG A 72 2.19 1.32 -1.47
N VAL A 73 2.29 0.74 -0.27
CA VAL A 73 1.73 1.35 0.93
C VAL A 73 2.59 2.54 1.33
N ALA A 74 2.03 3.75 1.27
CA ALA A 74 2.76 4.98 1.54
C ALA A 74 1.90 5.96 2.34
N THR A 75 2.52 6.65 3.30
CA THR A 75 1.92 7.76 4.06
C THR A 75 2.85 8.96 3.95
N LEU A 76 2.29 10.14 3.64
CA LEU A 76 3.04 11.39 3.61
C LEU A 76 3.77 11.61 4.93
N ALA A 77 5.00 12.12 4.89
CA ALA A 77 5.85 12.27 6.07
C ALA A 77 5.19 13.07 7.21
N SER A 78 4.45 14.14 6.90
CA SER A 78 3.73 14.95 7.88
C SER A 78 2.57 14.23 8.57
N GLU A 79 2.08 13.13 7.97
CA GLU A 79 0.86 12.43 8.39
C GLU A 79 1.15 11.06 9.03
N ARG A 80 2.44 10.69 9.15
CA ARG A 80 2.86 9.44 9.81
C ARG A 80 2.52 9.46 11.30
N HIS A 81 2.48 8.28 11.90
CA HIS A 81 2.17 8.06 13.32
C HIS A 81 0.74 8.44 13.76
N ASN A 82 -0.12 8.90 12.84
CA ASN A 82 -1.56 9.11 13.10
C ASN A 82 -2.43 7.85 12.88
N GLY A 83 -1.82 6.72 12.50
CA GLY A 83 -2.52 5.45 12.29
C GLY A 83 -3.32 5.34 10.98
N TYR A 84 -3.16 6.30 10.05
CA TYR A 84 -3.91 6.30 8.78
C TYR A 84 -3.61 5.08 7.90
N ALA A 85 -2.36 4.61 7.85
CA ALA A 85 -2.00 3.36 7.15
C ALA A 85 -2.78 2.15 7.71
N ALA A 86 -2.91 2.04 9.03
CA ALA A 86 -3.67 0.96 9.66
C ALA A 86 -5.17 1.05 9.32
N GLN A 87 -5.74 2.26 9.29
CA GLN A 87 -7.14 2.47 8.91
C GLN A 87 -7.39 2.08 7.45
N LEU A 88 -6.52 2.52 6.53
CA LEU A 88 -6.61 2.19 5.12
C LEU A 88 -6.48 0.68 4.86
N LEU A 89 -5.50 0.04 5.49
CA LEU A 89 -5.30 -1.41 5.36
C LEU A 89 -6.46 -2.22 5.96
N LYS A 90 -7.08 -1.76 7.04
CA LYS A 90 -8.30 -2.40 7.59
C LYS A 90 -9.44 -2.38 6.57
N GLN A 91 -9.65 -1.28 5.86
CA GLN A 91 -10.66 -1.21 4.80
C GLN A 91 -10.32 -2.17 3.65
N LEU A 92 -9.06 -2.18 3.18
CA LEU A 92 -8.61 -3.09 2.13
C LEU A 92 -8.83 -4.55 2.53
N ILE A 93 -8.45 -4.92 3.75
CA ILE A 93 -8.69 -6.26 4.28
C ILE A 93 -10.19 -6.55 4.36
N ALA A 94 -11.01 -5.58 4.80
CA ALA A 94 -12.47 -5.74 4.85
C ALA A 94 -13.09 -5.96 3.47
N ASP A 95 -12.46 -5.49 2.40
CA ASP A 95 -12.89 -5.69 1.02
C ASP A 95 -12.51 -7.05 0.43
N ALA A 96 -11.58 -7.79 1.05
CA ALA A 96 -11.23 -9.14 0.62
C ALA A 96 -12.35 -10.16 0.82
N GLU A 97 -12.44 -11.18 -0.01
CA GLU A 97 -13.42 -12.25 0.21
C GLU A 97 -13.03 -13.11 1.43
N PRO A 98 -13.98 -13.71 2.15
CA PRO A 98 -13.67 -14.65 3.22
C PRO A 98 -12.78 -15.79 2.70
N GLY A 99 -11.71 -16.11 3.41
CA GLY A 99 -10.75 -17.15 3.03
C GLY A 99 -9.67 -16.70 2.04
N SER A 100 -9.72 -15.47 1.51
CA SER A 100 -8.64 -14.92 0.69
C SER A 100 -7.31 -14.90 1.45
N LEU A 101 -6.24 -15.25 0.74
CA LEU A 101 -4.87 -15.06 1.22
C LEU A 101 -4.40 -13.68 0.77
N LEU A 102 -4.14 -12.80 1.73
CA LEU A 102 -3.52 -11.51 1.50
C LEU A 102 -2.01 -11.64 1.68
N SER A 103 -1.24 -11.12 0.74
CA SER A 103 0.23 -11.15 0.78
C SER A 103 0.80 -9.75 0.58
N LEU A 104 2.01 -9.51 1.06
CA LEU A 104 2.75 -8.26 0.84
C LEU A 104 4.25 -8.46 1.06
N ASN A 105 5.04 -7.56 0.47
CA ASN A 105 6.45 -7.40 0.78
C ASN A 105 6.60 -6.17 1.68
N ALA A 106 6.85 -6.40 2.97
CA ALA A 106 7.02 -5.32 3.93
C ALA A 106 8.48 -4.88 3.97
N GLN A 107 8.74 -3.58 3.87
CA GLN A 107 9.99 -3.02 4.37
C GLN A 107 10.15 -3.44 5.85
N GLU A 108 11.35 -3.83 6.25
CA GLU A 108 11.61 -4.34 7.61
C GLU A 108 11.10 -3.40 8.71
N THR A 109 11.27 -2.09 8.48
CA THR A 109 10.81 -0.99 9.35
C THR A 109 9.28 -0.90 9.49
N ALA A 110 8.52 -1.41 8.52
CA ALA A 110 7.06 -1.39 8.50
C ALA A 110 6.43 -2.69 9.03
N THR A 111 7.21 -3.74 9.32
CA THR A 111 6.69 -5.05 9.75
C THR A 111 5.81 -4.97 11.00
N GLY A 112 6.11 -4.06 11.93
CA GLY A 112 5.30 -3.85 13.14
C GLY A 112 3.85 -3.48 12.85
N LEU A 113 3.60 -2.63 11.85
CA LEU A 113 2.26 -2.25 11.40
C LEU A 113 1.49 -3.49 10.91
N TYR A 114 2.12 -4.29 10.05
CA TYR A 114 1.48 -5.46 9.46
C TYR A 114 1.21 -6.56 10.50
N LYS A 115 2.13 -6.77 11.45
CA LYS A 115 1.92 -7.68 12.59
C LYS A 115 0.70 -7.29 13.43
N GLN A 116 0.51 -6.00 13.71
CA GLN A 116 -0.69 -5.51 14.43
C GLN A 116 -1.99 -5.76 13.66
N LEU A 117 -1.92 -5.91 12.33
CA LEU A 117 -3.05 -6.22 11.47
C LEU A 117 -3.21 -7.74 11.22
N GLY A 118 -2.44 -8.58 11.90
CA GLY A 118 -2.53 -10.04 11.82
C GLY A 118 -1.77 -10.65 10.63
N PHE A 119 -0.82 -9.94 10.04
CA PHE A 119 0.11 -10.52 9.08
C PHE A 119 1.27 -11.20 9.79
N GLU A 120 1.70 -12.33 9.23
CA GLU A 120 2.82 -13.13 9.70
C GLU A 120 3.94 -13.11 8.68
N VAL A 121 5.20 -13.10 9.15
CA VAL A 121 6.37 -13.15 8.27
C VAL A 121 6.50 -14.54 7.67
N ILE A 122 6.75 -14.60 6.36
CA ILE A 122 7.01 -15.82 5.63
C ILE A 122 8.37 -15.72 4.92
N GLY A 123 9.22 -16.71 5.18
CA GLY A 123 10.55 -16.77 4.56
C GLY A 123 11.58 -15.81 5.18
N ALA A 124 12.73 -15.73 4.50
CA ALA A 124 13.85 -14.91 4.92
C ALA A 124 13.78 -13.49 4.34
N PRO A 125 14.41 -12.49 4.97
CA PRO A 125 14.55 -11.16 4.38
C PRO A 125 15.28 -11.19 3.02
N PHE A 126 14.90 -10.29 2.12
CA PHE A 126 15.50 -10.12 0.80
C PHE A 126 15.66 -8.64 0.44
N GLN A 127 16.44 -8.35 -0.60
CA GLN A 127 16.66 -6.98 -1.08
C GLN A 127 15.72 -6.66 -2.26
N GLU A 128 15.03 -5.53 -2.19
CA GLU A 128 14.20 -4.99 -3.26
C GLU A 128 14.46 -3.49 -3.35
N VAL A 129 14.86 -3.00 -4.53
CA VAL A 129 15.30 -1.60 -4.77
C VAL A 129 16.28 -1.05 -3.70
N GLY A 130 17.20 -1.90 -3.23
CA GLY A 130 18.22 -1.53 -2.23
C GLY A 130 17.69 -1.43 -0.79
N ILE A 131 16.46 -1.87 -0.53
CA ILE A 131 15.83 -1.87 0.78
C ILE A 131 15.54 -3.31 1.20
N THR A 132 15.83 -3.64 2.47
CA THR A 132 15.48 -4.93 3.06
C THR A 132 13.97 -5.06 3.23
N HIS A 133 13.42 -6.11 2.62
CA HIS A 133 12.03 -6.49 2.73
C HIS A 133 11.89 -7.89 3.33
N VAL A 134 10.71 -8.18 3.88
CA VAL A 134 10.29 -9.52 4.29
C VAL A 134 8.91 -9.78 3.67
N ALA A 135 8.69 -10.99 3.15
CA ALA A 135 7.37 -11.36 2.70
C ALA A 135 6.48 -11.62 3.92
N MET A 136 5.22 -11.19 3.86
CA MET A 136 4.24 -11.39 4.91
C MET A 136 2.91 -11.81 4.32
N GLN A 137 2.14 -12.61 5.06
CA GLN A 137 0.81 -13.03 4.64
C GLN A 137 -0.20 -13.02 5.78
N ARG A 138 -1.48 -12.95 5.42
CA ARG A 138 -2.61 -13.09 6.32
C ARG A 138 -3.75 -13.81 5.58
N LYS A 139 -4.38 -14.77 6.24
CA LYS A 139 -5.67 -15.32 5.78
C LYS A 139 -6.82 -14.51 6.37
N LYS A 140 -7.81 -14.14 5.55
CA LYS A 140 -9.03 -13.48 6.02
C LYS A 140 -10.07 -14.47 6.51
#